data_AF-A0A2T2T6R3-F1
#
_entry.id   AF-A0A2T2T6R3-F1
#
_cell.length_a   1.000
_cell.length_b   1.000
_cell.length_c   1.000
_cell.angle_alpha   90.00
_cell.angle_beta   90.00
_cell.angle_gamma   90.00
#
_symmetry.space_group_name_H-M   'P 1'
#
loop_
_entity.id
_entity.type
_entity.pdbx_description
1 polymer ?
#
loop_
_entity_poly.entity_id
_entity_poly.type
_entity_poly.pdbx_seq_one_letter_code
_entity_poly.pdbx_strand_id
1 'polypeptide(L)' 'MKFFLDYFGLGIFAFVVFVGGLVALPSISEAPDTTPGEMMGLALAFIVIAGGFSWYYFAVPTPPRDRDGRAGPNRS' A
#
# COMPACT_ATOMS: atom_id res chain seq x y z
N MET A 1 -18.97 -7.61 2.29
CA MET A 1 -18.08 -6.89 3.24
C MET A 1 -16.62 -7.30 3.09
N LYS A 2 -16.28 -8.60 3.05
CA LYS A 2 -14.88 -9.07 2.97
C LYS A 2 -14.12 -8.56 1.73
N PHE A 3 -14.69 -8.75 0.54
CA PHE A 3 -14.14 -8.17 -0.71
C PHE A 3 -13.97 -6.65 -0.70
N PHE A 4 -14.83 -5.93 0.02
CA PHE A 4 -14.73 -4.47 0.10
C PHE A 4 -13.55 -4.06 0.96
N LEU A 5 -13.32 -4.73 2.10
CA LEU A 5 -12.12 -4.53 2.92
C LEU A 5 -10.85 -4.97 2.18
N ASP A 6 -10.91 -6.09 1.47
CA ASP A 6 -9.76 -6.62 0.72
C ASP A 6 -9.33 -5.64 -0.36
N TYR A 7 -10.24 -5.00 -1.12
CA TYR A 7 -9.90 -4.05 -2.18
C TYR A 7 -9.90 -2.57 -1.78
N PHE A 8 -10.29 -2.22 -0.55
CA PHE A 8 -10.38 -0.82 -0.11
C PHE A 8 -9.04 -0.08 -0.27
N GLY A 9 -7.95 -0.71 0.15
CA GLY A 9 -6.61 -0.15 0.00
C GLY A 9 -6.18 0.03 -1.45
N LEU A 10 -6.58 -0.87 -2.36
CA LEU A 10 -6.32 -0.75 -3.79
C LEU A 10 -7.03 0.47 -4.37
N GLY A 11 -8.26 0.75 -3.91
CA GLY A 11 -9.01 1.94 -4.26
C GLY A 11 -8.34 3.24 -3.77
N ILE A 12 -7.87 3.25 -2.52
CA ILE A 12 -7.11 4.38 -1.97
C ILE A 12 -5.80 4.58 -2.75
N PHE A 13 -5.08 3.51 -3.06
CA PHE A 13 -3.84 3.56 -3.84
C PHE A 13 -4.08 4.16 -5.23
N ALA A 14 -5.09 3.65 -5.96
CA ALA A 14 -5.44 4.17 -7.27
C ALA A 14 -5.84 5.67 -7.20
N PHE A 15 -6.57 6.07 -6.17
CA PHE A 15 -6.94 7.47 -5.94
C PHE A 15 -5.71 8.35 -5.69
N VAL A 16 -4.76 7.91 -4.85
CA VAL A 16 -3.53 8.67 -4.58
C VAL A 16 -2.65 8.79 -5.82
N VAL A 17 -2.50 7.73 -6.61
CA VAL A 17 -1.77 7.77 -7.89
C VAL A 17 -2.45 8.73 -8.86
N PHE A 18 -3.78 8.69 -8.95
CA PHE A 18 -4.56 9.56 -9.81
C PHE A 18 -4.43 11.04 -9.42
N VAL A 19 -4.63 11.37 -8.15
CA VAL A 19 -4.50 12.75 -7.63
C VAL A 19 -3.05 13.23 -7.72
N GLY A 20 -2.08 12.40 -7.33
CA GLY A 20 -0.65 12.72 -7.43
C GLY A 20 -0.21 12.97 -8.87
N GLY A 21 -0.70 12.16 -9.81
CA GLY A 21 -0.47 12.36 -11.24
C GLY A 21 -1.09 13.67 -11.75
N LEU A 22 -2.33 13.97 -11.36
CA LEU A 22 -3.01 15.22 -11.73
C LEU A 22 -2.26 16.45 -11.22
N VAL A 23 -1.74 16.41 -10.00
CA VAL A 23 -0.94 17.49 -9.40
C VAL A 23 0.41 17.62 -10.10
N ALA A 24 1.01 16.52 -10.55
CA ALA A 24 2.28 16.51 -11.26
C ALA A 24 2.18 16.96 -12.73
N LEU A 25 0.98 17.14 -13.30
CA LEU A 25 0.82 17.67 -14.65
C LEU A 25 1.06 19.19 -14.65
N PRO A 26 2.16 19.68 -15.27
CA PRO A 26 2.52 21.10 -15.28
C PRO A 26 1.56 21.97 -16.12
N SER A 27 0.68 21.36 -16.92
CA SER A 27 -0.25 22.06 -17.81
C SER A 27 -1.58 22.46 -17.15
N ILE A 28 -1.88 21.97 -15.94
CA ILE A 28 -3.16 22.22 -15.26
C ILE A 28 -2.94 22.95 -13.91
N SER A 29 -1.71 22.94 -13.40
CA SER A 29 -1.33 23.56 -12.14
C SER A 29 -0.32 24.67 -12.43
N GLU A 30 -0.67 25.93 -12.15
CA GLU A 30 0.28 27.05 -12.01
C GLU A 30 1.15 26.86 -10.75
N ALA A 31 1.72 25.66 -10.57
CA ALA A 31 2.59 25.38 -9.43
C ALA A 31 3.90 26.16 -9.63
N PRO A 32 4.33 26.95 -8.64
CA PRO A 32 5.63 27.62 -8.67
C PRO A 32 6.74 26.60 -8.91
N ASP A 33 7.83 27.02 -9.57
CA ASP A 33 8.97 26.18 -9.92
C ASP A 33 9.41 25.28 -8.76
N THR A 34 8.97 24.03 -8.77
CA THR A 34 9.32 23.03 -7.75
C THR A 34 10.82 22.83 -7.82
N THR A 35 11.55 23.16 -6.75
CA THR A 35 13.00 22.99 -6.75
C THR A 35 13.37 21.51 -6.89
N PRO A 36 14.53 21.16 -7.48
CA PRO A 36 14.92 19.76 -7.69
C PRO A 36 14.89 18.90 -6.41
N GLY A 37 15.15 19.51 -5.25
CA GLY A 37 15.05 18.85 -3.94
C GLY A 37 13.62 18.50 -3.52
N GLU A 38 12.66 19.39 -3.78
CA GLU A 38 11.24 19.14 -3.52
C GLU A 38 10.67 18.07 -4.43
N MET A 39 11.09 18.06 -5.70
CA MET A 39 10.71 17.02 -6.67
C MET A 39 11.22 15.63 -6.24
N MET A 40 12.45 15.56 -5.72
CA MET A 40 13.00 14.33 -5.13
C MET A 40 12.25 13.89 -3.87
N GLY A 41 11.87 14.82 -2.99
CA GLY A 41 11.04 14.54 -1.82
C GLY A 41 9.67 13.98 -2.21
N LEU A 42 9.04 14.55 -3.23
CA LEU A 42 7.75 14.10 -3.77
C LEU A 42 7.86 12.69 -4.36
N ALA A 43 8.92 12.41 -5.12
CA ALA A 43 9.20 11.09 -5.68
C ALA A 43 9.43 10.04 -4.58
N LEU A 44 10.18 10.38 -3.53
CA LEU A 44 10.39 9.49 -2.39
C LEU A 44 9.09 9.19 -1.66
N ALA A 45 8.26 10.22 -1.42
CA ALA A 45 6.96 10.05 -0.77
C ALA A 45 6.07 9.10 -1.58
N PHE A 46 6.06 9.23 -2.91
CA PHE A 46 5.34 8.33 -3.80
C PHE A 46 5.84 6.88 -3.68
N ILE A 47 7.16 6.66 -3.69
CA ILE A 47 7.76 5.32 -3.56
C ILE A 47 7.40 4.67 -2.22
N VAL A 48 7.44 5.42 -1.11
CA VAL A 48 7.08 4.89 0.22
C VAL A 48 5.62 4.48 0.28
N ILE A 49 4.71 5.31 -0.25
CA ILE A 49 3.28 5.00 -0.30
C ILE A 49 3.03 3.77 -1.16
N ALA A 50 3.57 3.75 -2.39
CA ALA A 50 3.40 2.63 -3.32
C ALA A 50 4.01 1.33 -2.80
N GLY A 51 5.18 1.40 -2.16
CA GLY A 51 5.85 0.26 -1.54
C GLY A 51 5.06 -0.30 -0.36
N GLY A 52 4.52 0.57 0.51
CA GLY A 52 3.69 0.18 1.64
C GLY A 52 2.41 -0.54 1.21
N PHE A 53 1.72 0.00 0.20
CA PHE A 53 0.55 -0.66 -0.39
C PHE A 53 0.89 -1.96 -1.10
N SER A 54 1.96 -1.98 -1.90
CA SER A 54 2.42 -3.20 -2.58
C SER A 54 2.74 -4.30 -1.56
N TRP A 55 3.43 -3.97 -0.46
CA TRP A 55 3.68 -4.94 0.61
C TRP A 55 2.39 -5.41 1.28
N TYR A 56 1.48 -4.52 1.65
CA TYR A 56 0.21 -4.89 2.27
C TYR A 56 -0.61 -5.85 1.40
N TYR A 57 -0.59 -5.67 0.08
CA TYR A 57 -1.33 -6.47 -0.88
C TYR A 57 -0.65 -7.76 -1.33
N PHE A 58 0.68 -7.77 -1.44
CA PHE A 58 1.46 -8.92 -1.89
C PHE A 58 2.07 -9.74 -0.75
N ALA A 59 2.00 -9.27 0.50
CA ALA A 59 2.42 -10.06 1.65
C ALA A 59 1.59 -11.34 1.70
N VAL A 60 2.25 -12.47 1.43
CA VAL A 60 1.63 -13.79 1.56
C VAL A 60 1.18 -13.93 3.02
N PRO A 61 -0.12 -14.11 3.28
CA PRO A 61 -0.59 -14.34 4.64
C PRO A 61 0.15 -15.56 5.17
N THR A 62 0.91 -15.40 6.25
CA THR A 62 1.49 -16.57 6.91
C THR A 62 0.29 -17.39 7.37
N PRO A 63 0.12 -18.65 6.91
CA PRO A 63 -0.97 -19.48 7.40
C PRO A 63 -0.87 -19.49 8.93
N PRO A 64 -2.01 -19.44 9.65
CA PRO A 64 -1.98 -19.55 11.10
C PRO A 64 -1.10 -20.74 11.44
N ARG A 65 -0.02 -20.53 12.19
CA ARG A 65 0.73 -21.66 12.75
C ARG A 65 -0.28 -22.37 13.61
N ASP A 66 -0.75 -23.53 13.14
CA ASP A 66 -1.56 -24.43 13.93
C ASP A 66 -0.86 -24.59 15.26
N ARG A 67 -1.43 -23.94 16.27
CA ARG A 67 -1.04 -24.09 17.66
C ARG A 67 -1.69 -25.39 18.16
N ASP A 68 -1.54 -26.46 17.39
CA ASP A 68 -1.95 -27.81 17.75
C ASP A 68 -0.87 -28.41 18.64
N GLY A 69 -0.66 -27.73 19.78
CA GLY A 69 0.13 -28.19 20.90
C GLY A 69 -0.74 -28.86 21.97
N ARG A 70 -1.98 -29.26 21.67
CA ARG A 70 -2.83 -29.99 22.63
C ARG A 70 -3.80 -30.97 21.95
N ALA A 71 -3.32 -32.19 21.77
CA ALA A 71 -4.14 -33.39 21.94
C ALA A 71 -3.27 -34.56 22.41
N GLY A 72 -2.94 -34.60 23.71
CA GLY A 72 -2.90 -35.89 24.39
C GLY A 72 -4.35 -36.41 24.56
N PRO A 73 -4.61 -37.68 24.96
CA PRO A 73 -3.67 -38.60 25.61
C PRO A 73 -3.61 -40.02 25.00
N ASN A 74 -2.51 -40.69 25.37
CA ASN A 74 -2.32 -42.14 25.46
C ASN A 74 -3.60 -43.00 25.39
N ARG A 75 -3.67 -43.93 24.42
CA ARG A 75 -4.55 -45.10 24.47
C ARG A 75 -3.84 -46.36 23.97
N SER A 76 -3.63 -47.25 24.94
CA SER A 76 -3.48 -48.72 24.92
C SER A 76 -2.42 -49.33 24.01
#